data_AF-A0A2I1HPX8-F1
#
_entry.id   AF-A0A2I1HPX8-F1
#
_cell.length_a   1.000
_cell.length_b   1.000
_cell.length_c   1.000
_cell.angle_alpha   90.00
_cell.angle_beta   90.00
_cell.angle_gamma   90.00
#
_symmetry.space_group_name_H-M   'P 1'
#
loop_
_entity.id
_entity.type
_entity.pdbx_description
1 polymer ?
#
loop_
_entity_poly.entity_id
_entity_poly.type
_entity_poly.pdbx_seq_one_letter_code
_entity_poly.pdbx_strand_id
1 'polypeptide(L)'
;MLGSLPNSHRKIEPELMRRLMNDNQVDDIISSGVDTKGLDLLNTRTPVGSLSEADEFTSDEMRRYLLYSQNIQESPITGQEPFPGEMLKPSSENIILSSEMLDRMVEYYKVTYVMYNFRKPFGEGPDDSIVISVKINKFGRCRIGSEIFGSSMSSRHVKSSFILAKFVTSDGEVDCYPGQIQYFFKHTINLQNCPVEHFLAYVRWYRPVTSGNVRYYFSSNNDHETCTVELWKSEFYPESRDCIIPVHHILGRFIPVSYKISDRRNAVEYLAINPISRKFHI
;
A
#
# COMPACT_ATOMS: atom_id res chain seq x y z
N MET A 1 27.86 -29.74 -27.91
CA MET A 1 27.24 -28.46 -28.33
C MET A 1 26.15 -28.12 -27.31
N LEU A 2 26.52 -27.57 -26.14
CA LEU A 2 25.58 -27.08 -25.14
C LEU A 2 25.41 -25.57 -25.36
N GLY A 3 24.19 -25.15 -25.68
CA GLY A 3 23.85 -23.76 -26.01
C GLY A 3 24.08 -22.82 -24.82
N SER A 4 24.94 -21.84 -25.04
CA SER A 4 25.13 -20.68 -24.19
C SER A 4 23.86 -19.83 -24.15
N LEU A 5 23.27 -19.66 -22.96
CA LEU A 5 22.36 -18.55 -22.71
C LEU A 5 23.16 -17.23 -22.76
N PRO A 6 22.66 -16.16 -23.39
CA PRO A 6 23.32 -14.86 -23.37
C PRO A 6 23.23 -14.27 -21.95
N ASN A 7 24.34 -14.33 -21.22
CA ASN A 7 24.55 -13.59 -19.98
C ASN A 7 24.75 -12.11 -20.31
N SER A 8 23.98 -11.21 -19.68
CA SER A 8 24.02 -9.76 -19.92
C SER A 8 25.31 -9.04 -19.48
N HIS A 9 26.35 -9.74 -19.02
CA HIS A 9 27.60 -9.15 -18.52
C HIS A 9 27.43 -8.07 -17.42
N ARG A 10 26.25 -7.93 -16.83
CA ARG A 10 25.99 -6.99 -15.73
C ARG A 10 26.42 -7.62 -14.41
N LYS A 11 27.30 -6.94 -13.70
CA LYS A 11 27.56 -7.24 -12.28
C LYS A 11 26.34 -6.71 -11.50
N ILE A 12 25.47 -7.62 -11.07
CA ILE A 12 24.23 -7.32 -10.31
C ILE A 12 24.57 -6.91 -8.86
N GLU A 13 25.75 -7.31 -8.38
CA GLU A 13 26.18 -7.14 -7.00
C GLU A 13 26.36 -5.66 -6.57
N PRO A 14 27.04 -4.77 -7.31
CA PRO A 14 27.08 -3.33 -6.98
C PRO A 14 25.69 -2.67 -7.00
N GLU A 15 24.80 -3.19 -7.84
CA GLU A 15 23.43 -2.73 -8.01
C GLU A 15 22.54 -3.13 -6.82
N LEU A 16 22.71 -4.34 -6.28
CA LEU A 16 22.10 -4.77 -5.01
C LEU A 16 22.66 -4.01 -3.81
N MET A 17 23.98 -3.80 -3.76
CA MET A 17 24.63 -3.05 -2.68
C MET A 17 24.13 -1.61 -2.61
N ARG A 18 23.94 -0.95 -3.76
CA ARG A 18 23.42 0.43 -3.80
C ARG A 18 21.99 0.52 -3.27
N ARG A 19 21.12 -0.41 -3.64
CA ARG A 19 19.74 -0.49 -3.09
C ARG A 19 19.76 -0.69 -1.59
N LEU A 20 20.58 -1.62 -1.10
CA LEU A 20 20.71 -1.91 0.32
C LEU A 20 21.26 -0.71 1.10
N MET A 21 22.14 0.08 0.49
CA MET A 21 22.63 1.35 1.08
C MET A 21 21.53 2.42 1.14
N ASN A 22 20.74 2.63 0.09
CA ASN A 22 19.63 3.58 0.12
C ASN A 22 18.55 3.16 1.14
N ASP A 23 18.21 1.87 1.19
CA ASP A 23 17.24 1.33 2.15
C ASP A 23 17.75 1.54 3.60
N ASN A 24 19.02 1.23 3.88
CA ASN A 24 19.62 1.49 5.19
C ASN A 24 19.73 2.99 5.51
N GLN A 25 19.95 3.87 4.53
CA GLN A 25 19.95 5.33 4.75
C GLN A 25 18.58 5.84 5.17
N VAL A 26 17.51 5.31 4.56
CA VAL A 26 16.13 5.64 4.95
C VAL A 26 15.85 5.15 6.37
N ASP A 27 16.28 3.94 6.72
CA ASP A 27 16.17 3.38 8.08
C ASP A 27 16.95 4.23 9.11
N ASP A 28 18.17 4.65 8.80
CA ASP A 28 19.01 5.49 9.67
C ASP A 28 18.38 6.89 9.89
N ILE A 29 17.76 7.48 8.87
CA ILE A 29 17.07 8.78 8.98
C ILE A 29 15.82 8.68 9.86
N ILE A 30 15.08 7.57 9.77
CA ILE A 30 13.89 7.30 10.59
C ILE A 30 14.29 7.09 12.05
N SER A 31 15.34 6.33 12.30
CA SER A 31 15.80 5.99 13.65
C SER A 31 16.54 7.14 14.35
N SER A 32 17.26 8.00 13.62
CA SER A 32 18.12 9.02 14.23
C SER A 32 17.49 10.40 14.36
N GLY A 33 16.47 10.75 13.57
CA GLY A 33 15.83 12.08 13.62
C GLY A 33 16.76 13.27 13.35
N VAL A 34 18.00 13.04 12.89
CA VAL A 34 19.05 14.06 12.72
C VAL A 34 19.41 14.24 11.25
N ASP A 35 19.55 15.50 10.85
CA ASP A 35 20.00 15.92 9.52
C ASP A 35 21.54 15.83 9.43
N THR A 36 22.06 14.74 8.86
CA THR A 36 23.51 14.46 8.87
C THR A 36 24.22 15.07 7.66
N LYS A 37 24.96 16.16 7.90
CA LYS A 37 25.85 16.85 6.93
C LYS A 37 26.99 16.01 6.31
N GLY A 38 27.16 14.75 6.71
CA GLY A 38 28.16 13.83 6.12
C GLY A 38 27.78 13.26 4.75
N LEU A 39 26.51 13.45 4.34
CA LEU A 39 25.91 12.84 3.14
C LEU A 39 26.35 13.48 1.81
N ASP A 40 26.86 14.72 1.83
CA ASP A 40 27.36 15.39 0.61
C ASP A 40 28.58 14.70 -0.02
N LEU A 41 29.27 13.83 0.73
CA LEU A 41 30.48 13.14 0.28
C LEU A 41 30.21 11.90 -0.59
N LEU A 42 28.97 11.39 -0.62
CA LEU A 42 28.59 10.18 -1.38
C LEU A 42 27.91 10.48 -2.71
N ASN A 43 27.62 11.76 -3.00
CA ASN A 43 27.14 12.13 -4.32
C ASN A 43 28.28 12.05 -5.32
N THR A 44 28.22 11.07 -6.23
CA THR A 44 28.55 11.21 -7.67
C THR A 44 28.51 9.88 -8.42
N ARG A 45 27.33 9.48 -8.93
CA ARG A 45 27.16 9.12 -10.35
C ARG A 45 25.72 8.76 -10.68
N THR A 46 25.20 9.39 -11.74
CA THR A 46 23.95 9.03 -12.42
C THR A 46 23.92 7.53 -12.75
N PRO A 47 22.92 6.78 -12.27
CA PRO A 47 22.75 5.37 -12.63
C PRO A 47 22.38 5.25 -14.10
N VAL A 48 22.92 4.24 -14.78
CA VAL A 48 22.57 3.92 -16.17
C VAL A 48 21.87 2.57 -16.21
N GLY A 49 20.67 2.51 -16.81
CA GLY A 49 19.90 1.28 -17.00
C GLY A 49 18.63 1.18 -16.14
N SER A 50 18.07 -0.03 -16.00
CA SER A 50 16.80 -0.35 -15.29
C SER A 50 16.76 -0.03 -13.80
N LEU A 51 17.85 0.50 -13.24
CA LEU A 51 17.93 1.04 -11.88
C LEU A 51 17.79 2.56 -11.80
N SER A 52 17.96 3.28 -12.92
CA SER A 52 17.76 4.73 -12.94
C SER A 52 16.36 5.09 -12.45
N GLU A 53 15.35 4.26 -12.75
CA GLU A 53 13.99 4.42 -12.26
C GLU A 53 13.94 4.47 -10.71
N ALA A 54 14.72 3.65 -9.98
CA ALA A 54 14.67 3.57 -8.52
C ALA A 54 15.36 4.76 -7.81
N ASP A 55 16.20 5.50 -8.51
CA ASP A 55 16.98 6.66 -8.00
C ASP A 55 16.31 7.99 -8.37
N GLU A 56 15.09 7.98 -8.94
CA GLU A 56 14.35 9.20 -9.30
C GLU A 56 13.76 9.94 -8.09
N PHE A 57 13.55 9.24 -6.96
CA PHE A 57 12.91 9.81 -5.78
C PHE A 57 13.93 10.24 -4.74
N THR A 58 13.74 11.44 -4.20
CA THR A 58 14.59 12.02 -3.16
C THR A 58 14.37 11.30 -1.81
N SER A 59 15.41 11.26 -0.97
CA SER A 59 15.31 10.73 0.40
C SER A 59 14.21 11.42 1.21
N ASP A 60 13.97 12.71 0.96
CA ASP A 60 12.91 13.49 1.60
C ASP A 60 11.49 13.08 1.18
N GLU A 61 11.29 12.72 -0.09
CA GLU A 61 10.01 12.18 -0.57
C GLU A 61 9.72 10.81 0.04
N MET A 62 10.74 9.93 0.12
CA MET A 62 10.62 8.63 0.79
C MET A 62 10.32 8.79 2.28
N ARG A 63 11.03 9.69 2.97
CA ARG A 63 10.78 9.97 4.39
C ARG A 63 9.35 10.46 4.64
N ARG A 64 8.86 11.41 3.83
CA ARG A 64 7.47 11.90 3.93
C ARG A 64 6.46 10.79 3.72
N TYR A 65 6.66 9.93 2.72
CA TYR A 65 5.80 8.78 2.49
C TYR A 65 5.72 7.84 3.71
N LEU A 66 6.86 7.58 4.35
CA LEU A 66 6.89 6.70 5.52
C LEU A 66 6.22 7.31 6.75
N LEU A 67 6.31 8.63 6.93
CA LEU A 67 5.53 9.31 7.96
C LEU A 67 4.02 9.16 7.70
N TYR A 68 3.58 9.28 6.45
CA TYR A 68 2.17 9.10 6.07
C TYR A 68 1.65 7.69 6.35
N SER A 69 2.45 6.67 6.06
CA SER A 69 2.04 5.29 6.25
C SER A 69 2.08 4.87 7.72
N GLN A 70 2.96 5.47 8.53
CA GLN A 70 3.14 5.12 9.95
C GLN A 70 2.22 5.89 10.90
N ASN A 71 1.99 7.19 10.68
CA ASN A 71 1.30 8.09 11.62
C ASN A 71 -0.12 8.46 11.15
N ILE A 72 -0.95 7.43 10.89
CA ILE A 72 -2.31 7.61 10.37
C ILE A 72 -3.27 8.39 11.30
N GLN A 73 -2.90 8.60 12.57
CA GLN A 73 -3.69 9.39 13.53
C GLN A 73 -3.43 10.90 13.44
N GLU A 74 -2.18 11.29 13.14
CA GLU A 74 -1.74 12.70 13.26
C GLU A 74 -1.87 13.47 11.95
N SER A 75 -1.86 12.78 10.81
CA SER A 75 -1.95 13.41 9.49
C SER A 75 -3.05 12.76 8.66
N PRO A 76 -4.18 13.44 8.42
CA PRO A 76 -5.26 12.90 7.60
C PRO A 76 -4.87 12.96 6.12
N ILE A 77 -4.25 11.89 5.63
CA ILE A 77 -3.86 11.76 4.22
C ILE A 77 -5.08 11.48 3.38
N THR A 78 -5.31 12.31 2.37
CA THR A 78 -6.52 12.26 1.56
C THR A 78 -6.32 11.45 0.28
N GLY A 79 -5.07 11.23 -0.11
CA GLY A 79 -4.64 10.64 -1.37
C GLY A 79 -4.32 11.67 -2.44
N GLN A 80 -4.42 12.98 -2.17
CA GLN A 80 -3.97 14.05 -3.07
C GLN A 80 -2.49 14.38 -2.92
N GLU A 81 -1.88 13.94 -1.82
CA GLU A 81 -0.53 14.27 -1.44
C GLU A 81 0.47 13.70 -2.45
N PRO A 82 1.59 14.40 -2.72
CA PRO A 82 2.66 13.82 -3.51
C PRO A 82 3.18 12.56 -2.81
N PHE A 83 3.46 11.52 -3.59
CA PHE A 83 4.16 10.32 -3.13
C PHE A 83 5.30 9.99 -4.09
N PRO A 84 6.38 9.35 -3.62
CA PRO A 84 7.52 8.95 -4.44
C PRO A 84 7.14 7.78 -5.32
N GLY A 85 6.30 7.98 -6.32
CA GLY A 85 5.77 6.87 -7.09
C GLY A 85 4.94 7.26 -8.29
N GLU A 86 4.44 6.23 -8.97
CA GLU A 86 3.62 6.40 -10.17
C GLU A 86 2.65 5.24 -10.38
N MET A 87 1.61 5.52 -11.18
CA MET A 87 0.62 4.54 -11.59
C MET A 87 1.05 3.86 -12.88
N LEU A 88 1.04 2.52 -12.89
CA LEU A 88 1.62 1.72 -13.95
C LEU A 88 0.58 0.85 -14.67
N LYS A 89 0.85 0.58 -15.95
CA LYS A 89 0.03 -0.30 -16.81
C LYS A 89 -0.10 -1.72 -16.22
N PRO A 90 -1.12 -2.52 -16.57
CA PRO A 90 -2.22 -2.18 -17.47
C PRO A 90 -3.09 -1.08 -16.89
N SER A 91 -3.60 -0.19 -17.74
CA SER A 91 -4.48 0.90 -17.33
C SER A 91 -5.76 0.90 -18.16
N SER A 92 -6.83 1.43 -17.60
CA SER A 92 -8.09 1.65 -18.29
C SER A 92 -8.66 2.99 -17.87
N GLU A 93 -8.87 3.87 -18.84
CA GLU A 93 -9.26 5.26 -18.60
C GLU A 93 -10.77 5.44 -18.69
N ASN A 94 -11.29 6.45 -18.01
CA ASN A 94 -12.70 6.86 -18.08
C ASN A 94 -13.71 5.76 -17.75
N ILE A 95 -13.34 4.85 -16.85
CA ILE A 95 -14.19 3.74 -16.41
C ILE A 95 -15.33 4.27 -15.55
N ILE A 96 -16.56 3.93 -15.95
CA ILE A 96 -17.77 4.29 -15.22
C ILE A 96 -17.89 3.41 -13.97
N LEU A 97 -18.06 4.05 -12.81
CA LEU A 97 -18.27 3.38 -11.53
C LEU A 97 -19.69 2.80 -11.42
N SER A 98 -19.83 1.67 -10.73
CA SER A 98 -21.14 1.16 -10.31
C SER A 98 -21.77 2.06 -9.24
N SER A 99 -23.09 1.97 -9.03
CA SER A 99 -23.75 2.72 -7.95
C SER A 99 -23.14 2.40 -6.58
N GLU A 100 -22.90 1.13 -6.28
CA GLU A 100 -22.29 0.73 -5.00
C GLU A 100 -20.90 1.35 -4.80
N MET A 101 -20.08 1.40 -5.84
CA MET A 101 -18.76 2.03 -5.76
C MET A 101 -18.86 3.56 -5.62
N LEU A 102 -19.85 4.19 -6.26
CA LEU A 102 -20.13 5.62 -6.05
C LEU A 102 -20.54 5.90 -4.61
N ASP A 103 -21.39 5.07 -4.02
CA ASP A 103 -21.82 5.23 -2.63
C ASP A 103 -20.59 5.12 -1.69
N ARG A 104 -19.70 4.13 -1.89
CA ARG A 104 -18.43 4.01 -1.14
C ARG A 104 -17.49 5.20 -1.35
N MET A 105 -17.40 5.75 -2.56
CA MET A 105 -16.59 6.93 -2.86
C MET A 105 -17.14 8.19 -2.17
N VAL A 106 -18.47 8.35 -2.12
CA VAL A 106 -19.12 9.44 -1.37
C VAL A 106 -18.80 9.30 0.12
N GLU A 107 -18.95 8.10 0.69
CA GLU A 107 -18.60 7.83 2.08
C GLU A 107 -17.12 8.14 2.37
N TYR A 108 -16.23 7.73 1.47
CA TYR A 108 -14.80 8.01 1.58
C TYR A 108 -14.54 9.51 1.69
N TYR A 109 -15.06 10.31 0.76
CA TYR A 109 -14.81 11.74 0.77
C TYR A 109 -15.49 12.49 1.92
N LYS A 110 -16.65 12.05 2.40
CA LYS A 110 -17.29 12.63 3.60
C LYS A 110 -16.41 12.46 4.84
N VAL A 111 -15.77 11.31 5.00
CA VAL A 111 -14.85 11.05 6.12
C VAL A 111 -13.55 11.84 5.93
N THR A 112 -13.02 11.88 4.71
CA THR A 112 -11.75 12.55 4.40
C THR A 112 -11.84 14.07 4.51
N TYR A 113 -12.96 14.67 4.10
CA TYR A 113 -13.17 16.11 4.02
C TYR A 113 -14.38 16.51 4.86
N VAL A 114 -14.26 16.40 6.19
CA VAL A 114 -15.34 16.61 7.18
C VAL A 114 -16.09 17.94 7.02
N MET A 115 -15.44 18.96 6.46
CA MET A 115 -16.02 20.29 6.23
C MET A 115 -16.93 20.40 5.00
N TYR A 116 -16.99 19.36 4.16
CA TYR A 116 -17.72 19.39 2.88
C TYR A 116 -18.78 18.29 2.79
N ASN A 117 -19.88 18.61 2.11
CA ASN A 117 -20.87 17.62 1.73
C ASN A 117 -20.53 17.02 0.36
N PHE A 118 -20.69 15.70 0.22
CA PHE A 118 -20.51 14.99 -1.04
C PHE A 118 -21.76 14.23 -1.43
N ARG A 119 -22.05 14.18 -2.73
CA ARG A 119 -23.13 13.37 -3.30
C ARG A 119 -22.76 12.77 -4.65
N LYS A 120 -23.42 11.68 -5.01
CA LYS A 120 -23.35 11.12 -6.37
C LYS A 120 -24.09 12.01 -7.37
N PRO A 121 -23.76 11.93 -8.67
CA PRO A 121 -24.57 12.56 -9.71
C PRO A 121 -26.01 12.08 -9.61
N PHE A 122 -26.95 13.04 -9.60
CA PHE A 122 -28.39 12.79 -9.40
C PHE A 122 -28.80 12.23 -8.03
N GLY A 123 -27.88 12.20 -7.06
CA GLY A 123 -28.21 11.89 -5.67
C GLY A 123 -28.83 13.08 -4.94
N GLU A 124 -29.68 12.78 -3.96
CA GLU A 124 -30.22 13.75 -3.01
C GLU A 124 -29.11 14.33 -2.12
N GLY A 125 -29.23 15.60 -1.76
CA GLY A 125 -28.30 16.29 -0.88
C GLY A 125 -28.45 17.81 -0.98
N PRO A 126 -27.82 18.56 -0.07
CA PRO A 126 -27.75 20.02 -0.15
C PRO A 126 -27.23 20.51 -1.50
N ASP A 127 -27.73 21.66 -1.96
CA ASP A 127 -27.35 22.25 -3.25
C ASP A 127 -25.86 22.58 -3.35
N ASP A 128 -25.21 22.87 -2.22
CA ASP A 128 -23.78 23.16 -2.10
C ASP A 128 -22.89 21.90 -2.01
N SER A 129 -23.47 20.70 -2.11
CA SER A 129 -22.71 19.45 -2.07
C SER A 129 -21.81 19.30 -3.30
N ILE A 130 -20.57 18.89 -3.05
CA ILE A 130 -19.62 18.50 -4.10
C ILE A 130 -20.12 17.21 -4.77
N VAL A 131 -20.35 17.29 -6.06
CA VAL A 131 -20.74 16.14 -6.88
C VAL A 131 -19.48 15.38 -7.30
N ILE A 132 -19.36 14.11 -6.92
CA ILE A 132 -18.22 13.28 -7.31
C ILE A 132 -18.31 12.87 -8.79
N SER A 133 -17.16 12.70 -9.45
CA SER A 133 -17.11 12.17 -10.82
C SER A 133 -17.59 10.72 -10.85
N VAL A 134 -18.31 10.32 -11.91
CA VAL A 134 -18.64 8.89 -12.14
C VAL A 134 -17.51 8.10 -12.77
N LYS A 135 -16.45 8.79 -13.23
CA LYS A 135 -15.37 8.20 -14.01
C LYS A 135 -14.08 8.16 -13.22
N ILE A 136 -13.37 7.03 -13.33
CA ILE A 136 -12.03 6.83 -12.78
C ILE A 136 -11.08 6.30 -13.85
N ASN A 137 -9.78 6.51 -13.62
CA ASN A 137 -8.73 5.83 -14.37
C ASN A 137 -8.19 4.70 -13.51
N LYS A 138 -8.32 3.45 -13.95
CA LYS A 138 -7.83 2.26 -13.22
C LYS A 138 -6.42 1.89 -13.67
N PHE A 139 -5.64 1.37 -12.75
CA PHE A 139 -4.27 0.92 -12.95
C PHE A 139 -4.04 -0.43 -12.27
N GLY A 140 -3.32 -1.30 -12.96
CA GLY A 140 -3.03 -2.65 -12.51
C GLY A 140 -1.83 -2.72 -11.58
N ARG A 141 -1.04 -1.65 -11.52
CA ARG A 141 0.18 -1.57 -10.73
C ARG A 141 0.41 -0.15 -10.21
N CYS A 142 1.13 -0.03 -9.12
CA CYS A 142 1.64 1.22 -8.59
C CYS A 142 3.09 1.02 -8.14
N ARG A 143 3.98 1.91 -8.54
CA ARG A 143 5.34 1.99 -8.03
C ARG A 143 5.38 2.97 -6.87
N ILE A 144 6.03 2.60 -5.78
CA ILE A 144 6.28 3.47 -4.63
C ILE A 144 7.73 3.22 -4.20
N GLY A 145 8.56 4.24 -4.30
CA GLY A 145 10.01 4.11 -4.21
C GLY A 145 10.53 3.09 -5.22
N SER A 146 11.27 2.10 -4.70
CA SER A 146 11.81 0.98 -5.46
C SER A 146 10.85 -0.23 -5.54
N GLU A 147 9.68 -0.16 -4.88
CA GLU A 147 8.70 -1.23 -4.81
C GLU A 147 7.66 -1.11 -5.93
N ILE A 148 7.29 -2.24 -6.54
CA ILE A 148 6.15 -2.32 -7.45
C ILE A 148 5.07 -3.19 -6.82
N PHE A 149 3.94 -2.56 -6.57
CA PHE A 149 2.72 -3.20 -6.10
C PHE A 149 1.86 -3.57 -7.30
N GLY A 150 1.32 -4.78 -7.26
CA GLY A 150 0.39 -5.30 -8.26
C GLY A 150 -1.06 -5.21 -7.80
N SER A 151 -1.95 -5.76 -8.62
CA SER A 151 -3.37 -5.87 -8.30
C SER A 151 -3.95 -7.17 -8.86
N SER A 152 -5.10 -7.61 -8.33
CA SER A 152 -5.81 -8.78 -8.84
C SER A 152 -6.32 -8.58 -10.28
N MET A 153 -6.51 -7.33 -10.73
CA MET A 153 -6.83 -6.98 -12.11
C MET A 153 -5.78 -7.45 -13.12
N SER A 154 -4.53 -7.69 -12.69
CA SER A 154 -3.48 -8.23 -13.54
C SER A 154 -3.01 -9.59 -13.03
N SER A 155 -3.38 -10.67 -13.73
CA SER A 155 -2.99 -12.04 -13.37
C SER A 155 -1.47 -12.22 -13.24
N ARG A 156 -0.68 -11.52 -14.07
CA ARG A 156 0.79 -11.50 -14.01
C ARG A 156 1.33 -10.92 -12.70
N HIS A 157 0.60 -10.00 -12.08
CA HIS A 157 1.05 -9.20 -10.93
C HIS A 157 0.25 -9.47 -9.65
N VAL A 158 -0.60 -10.50 -9.64
CA VAL A 158 -1.39 -10.86 -8.45
C VAL A 158 -0.51 -11.18 -7.24
N LYS A 159 0.68 -11.74 -7.43
CA LYS A 159 1.61 -12.06 -6.33
C LYS A 159 2.12 -10.80 -5.60
N SER A 160 2.12 -9.65 -6.26
CA SER A 160 2.54 -8.38 -5.66
C SER A 160 1.35 -7.53 -5.22
N SER A 161 0.12 -8.07 -5.18
CA SER A 161 -1.09 -7.33 -4.76
C SER A 161 -1.43 -7.47 -3.28
N PHE A 162 -0.72 -8.33 -2.56
CA PHE A 162 -0.92 -8.57 -1.14
C PHE A 162 -0.17 -7.51 -0.33
N ILE A 163 -0.90 -6.72 0.44
CA ILE A 163 -0.37 -5.56 1.17
C ILE A 163 -0.76 -5.54 2.64
N LEU A 164 0.01 -4.79 3.41
CA LEU A 164 -0.30 -4.40 4.77
C LEU A 164 -0.66 -2.91 4.81
N ALA A 165 -1.66 -2.54 5.61
CA ALA A 165 -2.01 -1.15 5.89
C ALA A 165 -2.48 -1.01 7.34
N LYS A 166 -2.20 0.16 7.95
CA LYS A 166 -2.65 0.48 9.30
C LYS A 166 -4.09 1.02 9.29
N PHE A 167 -4.85 0.70 10.33
CA PHE A 167 -6.16 1.24 10.60
C PHE A 167 -6.27 1.65 12.07
N VAL A 168 -6.96 2.76 12.32
CA VAL A 168 -7.40 3.12 13.68
C VAL A 168 -8.66 2.32 13.99
N THR A 169 -8.59 1.51 15.03
CA THR A 169 -9.69 0.69 15.54
C THR A 169 -10.71 1.54 16.31
N SER A 170 -11.87 0.97 16.64
CA SER A 170 -12.90 1.65 17.44
C SER A 170 -12.39 2.15 18.80
N ASP A 171 -11.38 1.46 19.33
CA ASP A 171 -10.83 1.72 20.66
C ASP A 171 -9.71 2.77 20.61
N GLY A 172 -9.43 3.33 19.43
CA GLY A 172 -8.38 4.32 19.20
C GLY A 172 -7.01 3.70 18.91
N GLU A 173 -6.85 2.39 19.09
CA GLU A 173 -5.59 1.69 18.81
C GLU A 173 -5.32 1.54 17.31
N VAL A 174 -4.06 1.47 16.92
CA VAL A 174 -3.65 1.23 15.53
C VAL A 174 -3.32 -0.25 15.32
N ASP A 175 -4.07 -0.95 14.47
CA ASP A 175 -3.78 -2.34 14.07
C ASP A 175 -3.43 -2.39 12.57
N CYS A 176 -2.67 -3.42 12.19
CA CYS A 176 -2.20 -3.65 10.84
C CYS A 176 -3.02 -4.75 10.16
N TYR A 177 -3.66 -4.43 9.05
CA TYR A 177 -4.53 -5.34 8.32
C TYR A 177 -3.89 -5.82 7.01
N PRO A 178 -3.92 -7.13 6.74
CA PRO A 178 -3.57 -7.69 5.45
C PRO A 178 -4.74 -7.59 4.48
N GLY A 179 -4.44 -7.15 3.27
CA GLY A 179 -5.41 -7.02 2.19
C GLY A 179 -4.85 -7.42 0.84
N GLN A 180 -5.77 -7.55 -0.11
CA GLN A 180 -5.43 -7.77 -1.51
C GLN A 180 -5.96 -6.62 -2.37
N ILE A 181 -5.04 -5.91 -3.02
CA ILE A 181 -5.37 -4.85 -3.96
C ILE A 181 -6.09 -5.44 -5.16
N GLN A 182 -7.26 -4.90 -5.45
CA GLN A 182 -8.06 -5.26 -6.62
C GLN A 182 -7.66 -4.44 -7.84
N TYR A 183 -7.46 -3.13 -7.65
CA TYR A 183 -6.90 -2.21 -8.63
C TYR A 183 -6.51 -0.90 -7.93
N PHE A 184 -5.57 -0.18 -8.52
CA PHE A 184 -5.31 1.23 -8.20
C PHE A 184 -6.18 2.11 -9.07
N PHE A 185 -6.47 3.33 -8.64
CA PHE A 185 -7.18 4.28 -9.48
C PHE A 185 -6.87 5.73 -9.14
N LYS A 186 -7.01 6.59 -10.15
CA LYS A 186 -7.07 8.04 -10.00
C LYS A 186 -8.53 8.49 -10.03
N HIS A 187 -8.89 9.39 -9.14
CA HIS A 187 -10.20 10.03 -9.13
C HIS A 187 -10.06 11.53 -8.87
N THR A 188 -10.84 12.33 -9.60
CA THR A 188 -10.80 13.79 -9.51
C THR A 188 -12.10 14.29 -8.91
N ILE A 189 -12.00 15.16 -7.91
CA ILE A 189 -13.13 15.93 -7.36
C ILE A 189 -12.85 17.42 -7.52
N ASN A 190 -13.90 18.23 -7.55
CA ASN A 190 -13.77 19.68 -7.62
C ASN A 190 -13.90 20.26 -6.21
N LEU A 191 -12.77 20.51 -5.55
CA LEU A 191 -12.71 21.18 -4.26
C LEU A 191 -12.56 22.68 -4.49
N GLN A 192 -13.48 23.49 -3.97
CA GLN A 192 -13.44 24.96 -4.12
C GLN A 192 -13.26 25.44 -5.58
N ASN A 193 -13.92 24.77 -6.53
CA ASN A 193 -13.78 24.99 -7.98
C ASN A 193 -12.41 24.65 -8.59
N CYS A 194 -11.53 23.97 -7.84
CA CYS A 194 -10.27 23.44 -8.34
C CYS A 194 -10.36 21.91 -8.48
N PRO A 195 -10.00 21.34 -9.65
CA PRO A 195 -9.92 19.89 -9.80
C PRO A 195 -8.73 19.36 -9.00
N VAL A 196 -8.99 18.41 -8.11
CA VAL A 196 -7.99 17.75 -7.26
C VAL A 196 -7.99 16.27 -7.55
N GLU A 197 -6.86 15.76 -8.03
CA GLU A 197 -6.64 14.35 -8.32
C GLU A 197 -6.20 13.60 -7.06
N HIS A 198 -6.80 12.43 -6.84
CA HIS A 198 -6.50 11.54 -5.72
C HIS A 198 -5.98 10.21 -6.25
N PHE A 199 -4.96 9.67 -5.59
CA PHE A 199 -4.32 8.40 -5.87
C PHE A 199 -4.76 7.36 -4.84
N LEU A 200 -5.65 6.46 -5.26
CA LEU A 200 -6.35 5.54 -4.36
C LEU A 200 -6.12 4.08 -4.77
N ALA A 201 -6.31 3.19 -3.82
CA ALA A 201 -6.35 1.74 -4.03
C ALA A 201 -7.69 1.17 -3.57
N TYR A 202 -8.25 0.26 -4.37
CA TYR A 202 -9.37 -0.57 -3.96
C TYR A 202 -8.85 -1.90 -3.43
N VAL A 203 -9.10 -2.20 -2.15
CA VAL A 203 -8.50 -3.31 -1.40
C VAL A 203 -9.58 -4.15 -0.73
N ARG A 204 -9.45 -5.48 -0.81
CA ARG A 204 -10.27 -6.39 -0.01
C ARG A 204 -9.46 -6.85 1.20
N TRP A 205 -10.00 -6.66 2.40
CA TRP A 205 -9.31 -6.93 3.66
C TRP A 205 -9.65 -8.30 4.21
N TYR A 206 -8.64 -9.08 4.60
CA TYR A 206 -8.86 -10.38 5.25
C TYR A 206 -9.40 -10.19 6.66
N ARG A 207 -10.19 -11.15 7.14
CA ARG A 207 -10.71 -11.12 8.51
C ARG A 207 -9.68 -11.65 9.50
N PRO A 208 -9.53 -11.01 10.67
CA PRO A 208 -8.64 -11.51 11.71
C PRO A 208 -9.20 -12.82 12.28
N VAL A 209 -8.30 -13.64 12.80
CA VAL A 209 -8.68 -14.71 13.72
C VAL A 209 -8.93 -14.06 15.08
N THR A 210 -10.12 -14.28 15.65
CA THR A 210 -10.55 -13.65 16.91
C THR A 210 -9.77 -14.15 18.13
N SER A 211 -9.26 -15.38 18.08
CA SER A 211 -8.49 -15.97 19.16
C SER A 211 -7.03 -15.54 19.05
N GLY A 212 -6.54 -14.71 19.99
CA GLY A 212 -5.16 -14.22 20.01
C GLY A 212 -4.12 -15.34 19.94
N ASN A 213 -4.30 -16.44 20.68
CA ASN A 213 -3.41 -17.61 20.64
C ASN A 213 -3.32 -18.27 19.26
N VAL A 214 -4.35 -18.11 18.43
CA VAL A 214 -4.36 -18.64 17.05
C VAL A 214 -3.78 -17.61 16.09
N ARG A 215 -4.17 -16.33 16.20
CA ARG A 215 -3.62 -15.24 15.37
C ARG A 215 -2.10 -15.17 15.52
N TYR A 216 -1.61 -15.25 16.75
CA TYR A 216 -0.19 -15.16 17.09
C TYR A 216 0.44 -16.53 17.39
N TYR A 217 0.02 -17.56 16.63
CA TYR A 217 0.47 -18.94 16.83
C TYR A 217 2.00 -19.10 16.80
N PHE A 218 2.70 -18.27 16.03
CA PHE A 218 4.16 -18.30 15.91
C PHE A 218 4.89 -17.34 16.88
N SER A 219 4.18 -16.72 17.84
CA SER A 219 4.81 -15.87 18.85
C SER A 219 5.73 -16.68 19.77
N SER A 220 6.87 -16.08 20.14
CA SER A 220 7.76 -16.65 21.15
C SER A 220 7.37 -16.12 22.54
N ASN A 221 7.34 -16.99 23.54
CA ASN A 221 7.09 -16.63 24.94
C ASN A 221 5.76 -15.87 25.22
N ASN A 222 4.72 -16.04 24.40
CA ASN A 222 3.46 -15.30 24.46
C ASN A 222 3.60 -13.77 24.30
N ASP A 223 4.73 -13.32 23.76
CA ASP A 223 4.90 -11.92 23.40
C ASP A 223 4.34 -11.69 21.99
N HIS A 224 3.12 -11.17 21.93
CA HIS A 224 2.43 -10.89 20.67
C HIS A 224 3.16 -9.86 19.80
N GLU A 225 3.96 -8.97 20.41
CA GLU A 225 4.71 -7.93 19.69
C GLU A 225 5.86 -8.52 18.87
N THR A 226 6.34 -9.73 19.21
CA THR A 226 7.42 -10.42 18.49
C THR A 226 6.94 -11.29 17.32
N CYS A 227 5.62 -11.37 17.10
CA CYS A 227 5.04 -12.28 16.12
C CYS A 227 5.18 -11.73 14.69
N THR A 228 6.19 -12.20 13.96
CA THR A 228 6.43 -11.77 12.57
C THR A 228 5.45 -12.38 11.57
N VAL A 229 4.87 -13.54 11.88
CA VAL A 229 3.92 -14.25 11.01
C VAL A 229 2.61 -14.44 11.75
N GLU A 230 1.56 -13.77 11.28
CA GLU A 230 0.21 -13.89 11.85
C GLU A 230 -0.67 -14.83 11.03
N LEU A 231 -1.58 -15.54 11.71
CA LEU A 231 -2.64 -16.32 11.08
C LEU A 231 -3.94 -15.51 10.97
N TRP A 232 -4.43 -15.41 9.74
CA TRP A 232 -5.66 -14.72 9.38
C TRP A 232 -6.67 -15.69 8.79
N LYS A 233 -7.93 -15.29 8.69
CA LYS A 233 -8.93 -16.06 7.96
C LYS A 233 -8.75 -15.85 6.46
N SER A 234 -9.04 -16.89 5.68
CA SER A 234 -9.03 -16.80 4.21
C SER A 234 -10.21 -15.98 3.66
N GLU A 235 -11.25 -15.72 4.47
CA GLU A 235 -12.37 -14.88 4.05
C GLU A 235 -12.09 -13.38 4.20
N PHE A 236 -12.68 -12.60 3.28
CA PHE A 236 -12.63 -11.15 3.33
C PHE A 236 -13.75 -10.56 4.22
N TYR A 237 -13.51 -9.37 4.76
CA TYR A 237 -14.57 -8.50 5.24
C TYR A 237 -15.56 -8.17 4.10
N PRO A 238 -16.83 -7.87 4.43
CA PRO A 238 -17.75 -7.28 3.47
C PRO A 238 -17.17 -5.97 2.91
N GLU A 239 -17.48 -5.65 1.67
CA GLU A 239 -16.98 -4.43 1.03
C GLU A 239 -17.64 -3.19 1.65
N SER A 240 -16.81 -2.26 2.13
CA SER A 240 -17.21 -0.99 2.74
C SER A 240 -16.38 0.17 2.17
N ARG A 241 -16.59 1.38 2.67
CA ARG A 241 -15.67 2.53 2.47
C ARG A 241 -14.22 2.19 2.78
N ASP A 242 -13.96 1.31 3.75
CA ASP A 242 -12.61 0.95 4.18
C ASP A 242 -11.82 0.19 3.11
N CYS A 243 -12.51 -0.33 2.09
CA CYS A 243 -11.87 -0.88 0.90
C CYS A 243 -11.20 0.20 0.04
N ILE A 244 -11.42 1.49 0.28
CA ILE A 244 -10.78 2.60 -0.43
C ILE A 244 -9.78 3.25 0.51
N ILE A 245 -8.50 3.22 0.12
CA ILE A 245 -7.42 3.87 0.86
C ILE A 245 -6.57 4.74 -0.08
N PRO A 246 -5.95 5.82 0.44
CA PRO A 246 -4.80 6.45 -0.21
C PRO A 246 -3.69 5.43 -0.46
N VAL A 247 -2.98 5.55 -1.59
CA VAL A 247 -1.79 4.72 -1.83
C VAL A 247 -0.71 4.92 -0.77
N HIS A 248 -0.70 6.09 -0.13
CA HIS A 248 0.18 6.48 0.98
C HIS A 248 0.02 5.62 2.22
N HIS A 249 -1.11 4.94 2.40
CA HIS A 249 -1.35 4.07 3.56
C HIS A 249 -0.80 2.65 3.36
N ILE A 250 -0.22 2.35 2.19
CA ILE A 250 0.37 1.04 1.93
C ILE A 250 1.71 0.95 2.67
N LEU A 251 1.79 0.08 3.67
CA LEU A 251 3.01 -0.13 4.45
C LEU A 251 4.04 -0.97 3.68
N GLY A 252 3.56 -2.01 2.99
CA GLY A 252 4.44 -2.98 2.37
C GLY A 252 3.67 -4.19 1.88
N ARG A 253 4.39 -5.20 1.41
CA ARG A 253 3.83 -6.44 0.85
C ARG A 253 3.96 -7.59 1.83
N PHE A 254 3.12 -8.61 1.65
CA PHE A 254 3.27 -9.89 2.32
C PHE A 254 3.13 -11.04 1.33
N ILE A 255 3.59 -12.23 1.74
CA ILE A 255 3.38 -13.49 1.03
C ILE A 255 2.31 -14.27 1.79
N PRO A 256 1.12 -14.48 1.20
CA PRO A 256 0.12 -15.38 1.77
C PRO A 256 0.56 -16.83 1.63
N VAL A 257 0.46 -17.61 2.72
CA VAL A 257 0.68 -19.05 2.72
C VAL A 257 -0.52 -19.74 3.36
N SER A 258 -1.06 -20.76 2.71
CA SER A 258 -2.09 -21.59 3.35
C SER A 258 -1.47 -22.40 4.49
N TYR A 259 -2.07 -22.35 5.68
CA TYR A 259 -1.55 -22.99 6.87
C TYR A 259 -2.64 -23.71 7.67
N LYS A 260 -2.34 -24.92 8.13
CA LYS A 260 -3.19 -25.71 9.03
C LYS A 260 -2.41 -25.98 10.31
N ILE A 261 -3.03 -25.69 11.45
CA ILE A 261 -2.44 -25.95 12.78
C ILE A 261 -2.38 -27.45 13.09
N SER A 262 -3.21 -28.27 12.42
CA SER A 262 -3.28 -29.70 12.63
C SER A 262 -3.45 -30.45 11.30
N ASP A 263 -2.88 -31.65 11.21
CA ASP A 263 -2.95 -32.51 10.01
C ASP A 263 -4.29 -33.25 9.86
N ARG A 264 -5.24 -33.05 10.78
CA ARG A 264 -6.59 -33.64 10.68
C ARG A 264 -7.29 -33.18 9.39
N ARG A 265 -8.03 -34.10 8.75
CA ARG A 265 -8.74 -33.83 7.48
C ARG A 265 -9.72 -32.65 7.54
N ASN A 266 -10.30 -32.38 8.70
CA ASN A 266 -11.25 -31.29 8.96
C ASN A 266 -10.60 -30.10 9.68
N ALA A 267 -9.27 -30.01 9.70
CA ALA A 267 -8.59 -28.87 10.31
C ALA A 267 -8.92 -27.58 9.55
N VAL A 268 -9.15 -26.52 10.31
CA VAL A 268 -9.35 -25.18 9.78
C VAL A 268 -8.08 -24.74 9.06
N GLU A 269 -8.27 -24.21 7.85
CA GLU A 269 -7.21 -23.65 7.02
C GLU A 269 -7.19 -22.13 7.21
N TYR A 270 -6.01 -21.62 7.56
CA TYR A 270 -5.74 -20.21 7.81
C TYR A 270 -4.81 -19.65 6.72
N LEU A 271 -4.79 -18.32 6.62
CA LEU A 271 -3.84 -17.58 5.81
C LEU A 271 -2.70 -17.09 6.71
N ALA A 272 -1.53 -17.70 6.59
CA ALA A 272 -0.32 -17.18 7.21
C ALA A 272 0.20 -15.98 6.42
N ILE A 273 0.31 -14.85 7.09
CA ILE A 273 0.77 -13.58 6.56
C ILE A 273 2.26 -13.49 6.84
N ASN A 274 3.09 -13.59 5.80
CA ASN A 274 4.53 -13.42 5.93
C ASN A 274 4.94 -12.05 5.34
N PRO A 275 5.12 -11.01 6.17
CA PRO A 275 5.54 -9.70 5.70
C PRO A 275 6.88 -9.80 4.97
N ILE A 276 6.95 -9.26 3.76
CA ILE A 276 8.20 -9.19 3.02
C ILE A 276 8.98 -8.05 3.65
N SER A 277 9.82 -8.40 4.62
CA SER A 277 10.71 -7.50 5.33
C SER A 277 11.78 -6.96 4.38
N ARG A 278 11.42 -6.00 3.52
CA ARG A 278 12.34 -4.90 3.25
C ARG A 278 12.14 -4.00 4.46
N LYS A 279 13.17 -3.89 5.29
CA LYS A 279 13.11 -3.42 6.67
C LYS A 279 12.13 -2.24 6.84
N PHE A 280 11.08 -2.49 7.60
CA PHE A 280 10.32 -1.48 8.34
C PHE A 280 10.30 -1.92 9.82
N HIS A 281 11.46 -2.31 10.32
CA HIS A 281 11.64 -2.55 11.74
C HIS A 281 12.07 -1.23 12.35
N ILE A 282 11.16 -0.67 13.14
CA ILE A 282 11.42 0.35 14.16
C ILE A 282 12.33 -0.27 15.22
#